data_AF-A0A2V8IL64-F1
#
_entry.id   AF-A0A2V8IL64-F1
#
_cell.length_a   1.000
_cell.length_b   1.000
_cell.length_c   1.000
_cell.angle_alpha   90.00
_cell.angle_beta   90.00
_cell.angle_gamma   90.00
#
_symmetry.space_group_name_H-M   'P 1'
#
loop_
_entity.id
_entity.type
_entity.pdbx_description
1 polymer ?
#
loop_
_entity_poly.entity_id
_entity_poly.type
_entity_poly.pdbx_seq_one_letter_code
_entity_poly.pdbx_strand_id
1 'polypeptide(L)'
;AARALLLDLDAWVRNGTGPPRSRYPLIAKQELVPFTGVRFPVAPSFPFATYMPQVWRMDFGPEYDKTRVITNEPPHLGAPYPVLVPQVNADGNDVGGILLPEIAVPLGTYTGWNVAVPQLNNLGYLSGLIGGFEPFALTREARLKRGDARLSIEERYAGRPDYLDRTKQAAEVLVRDRFMLAQDIRTVVQRAGEIWDAVVSLPPR
;
A
#
# COMPACT_ATOMS: atom_id res chain seq x y z
N ALA A 1 2.12 6.73 12.68
CA ALA A 1 3.44 6.09 12.54
C ALA A 1 4.61 7.05 12.65
N ALA A 2 4.81 7.99 11.70
CA ALA A 2 6.02 8.82 11.66
C ALA A 2 6.36 9.54 12.99
N ARG A 3 5.37 10.15 13.66
CA ARG A 3 5.59 10.82 14.96
C ARG A 3 6.07 9.87 16.06
N ALA A 4 5.52 8.66 16.14
CA ALA A 4 5.95 7.67 17.12
C ALA A 4 7.38 7.21 16.85
N LEU A 5 7.71 6.90 15.58
CA LEU A 5 9.05 6.47 15.19
C LEU A 5 10.11 7.55 15.35
N LEU A 6 9.76 8.83 15.22
CA LEU A 6 10.65 9.95 15.51
C LEU A 6 11.00 10.02 17.01
N LEU A 7 10.02 9.77 17.89
CA LEU A 7 10.26 9.70 19.33
C LEU A 7 11.05 8.45 19.72
N ASP A 8 10.82 7.32 19.03
CA ASP A 8 11.64 6.12 19.21
C ASP A 8 13.10 6.35 18.80
N LEU A 9 13.34 7.12 17.73
CA LEU A 9 14.69 7.55 17.34
C LEU A 9 15.34 8.44 18.39
N ASP A 10 14.61 9.44 18.92
CA ASP A 10 15.11 10.29 20.02
C ASP A 10 15.48 9.46 21.25
N ALA A 11 14.58 8.58 21.68
CA ALA A 11 14.82 7.68 22.81
C ALA A 11 16.06 6.80 22.57
N TRP A 12 16.18 6.22 21.37
CA TRP A 12 17.34 5.39 21.04
C TRP A 12 18.66 6.16 21.12
N VAL A 13 18.73 7.36 20.55
CA VAL A 13 19.94 8.20 20.57
C VAL A 13 20.26 8.69 22.00
N ARG A 14 19.24 9.07 22.76
CA ARG A 14 19.42 9.76 24.04
C ARG A 14 19.65 8.82 25.22
N ASN A 15 19.02 7.65 25.22
CA ASN A 15 19.03 6.73 26.36
C ASN A 15 19.19 5.25 25.98
N GLY A 16 19.44 4.93 24.70
CA GLY A 16 19.68 3.56 24.26
C GLY A 16 18.44 2.67 24.15
N THR A 17 17.23 3.22 24.33
CA THR A 17 15.98 2.45 24.17
C THR A 17 15.75 2.15 22.69
N GLY A 18 15.94 0.89 22.29
CA GLY A 18 15.81 0.47 20.90
C GLY A 18 14.41 0.73 20.31
N PRO A 19 14.30 1.04 19.01
CA PRO A 19 13.03 1.21 18.31
C PRO A 19 12.26 -0.13 18.24
N PRO A 20 10.94 -0.10 17.91
CA PRO A 20 10.21 -1.32 17.61
C PRO A 20 10.84 -2.05 16.41
N ARG A 21 10.71 -3.38 16.39
CA ARG A 21 11.21 -4.21 15.29
C ARG A 21 10.57 -3.78 13.98
N SER A 22 11.39 -3.59 12.94
CA SER A 22 10.91 -3.23 11.60
C SER A 22 9.87 -4.23 11.08
N ARG A 23 8.84 -3.71 10.41
CA ARG A 23 7.81 -4.49 9.71
C ARG A 23 7.79 -4.06 8.25
N TYR A 24 8.16 -4.98 7.39
CA TYR A 24 8.13 -4.84 5.94
C TYR A 24 7.97 -6.22 5.31
N PRO A 25 7.45 -6.31 4.07
CA PRO A 25 7.30 -7.57 3.37
C PRO A 25 8.63 -8.32 3.25
N LEU A 26 8.65 -9.60 3.60
CA LEU A 26 9.85 -10.43 3.56
C LEU A 26 9.79 -11.48 2.45
N ILE A 27 10.92 -11.63 1.72
CA ILE A 27 11.11 -12.71 0.74
C ILE A 27 10.95 -14.08 1.42
N ALA A 28 11.58 -14.27 2.59
CA ALA A 28 11.53 -15.52 3.34
C ALA A 28 10.12 -15.91 3.80
N LYS A 29 9.18 -14.95 3.86
CA LYS A 29 7.77 -15.19 4.20
C LYS A 29 6.86 -15.27 2.97
N GLN A 30 7.43 -15.21 1.76
CA GLN A 30 6.68 -15.16 0.50
C GLN A 30 5.67 -13.99 0.44
N GLU A 31 5.97 -12.90 1.16
CA GLU A 31 5.18 -11.65 1.13
C GLU A 31 5.59 -10.76 -0.04
N LEU A 32 6.71 -11.07 -0.70
CA LEU A 32 7.19 -10.43 -1.92
C LEU A 32 7.12 -11.43 -3.06
N VAL A 33 6.48 -11.04 -4.16
CA VAL A 33 6.26 -11.89 -5.34
C VAL A 33 6.67 -11.15 -6.62
N PRO A 34 7.02 -11.88 -7.71
CA PRO A 34 7.11 -11.25 -9.02
C PRO A 34 5.80 -10.53 -9.36
N PHE A 35 5.87 -9.45 -10.15
CA PHE A 35 4.70 -8.67 -10.55
C PHE A 35 3.54 -9.53 -11.12
N THR A 36 3.88 -10.54 -11.94
CA THR A 36 2.92 -11.48 -12.52
C THR A 36 2.34 -12.49 -11.51
N GLY A 37 2.89 -12.56 -10.30
CA GLY A 37 2.45 -13.44 -9.21
C GLY A 37 1.58 -12.74 -8.16
N VAL A 38 1.26 -11.46 -8.32
CA VAL A 38 0.34 -10.75 -7.43
C VAL A 38 -1.07 -11.28 -7.60
N ARG A 39 -1.71 -11.67 -6.50
CA ARG A 39 -3.08 -12.20 -6.47
C ARG A 39 -4.07 -11.07 -6.21
N PHE A 40 -4.09 -10.10 -7.12
CA PHE A 40 -4.98 -8.95 -7.01
C PHE A 40 -6.45 -9.38 -7.20
N PRO A 41 -7.39 -8.93 -6.36
CA PRO A 41 -8.79 -9.32 -6.49
C PRO A 41 -9.40 -8.75 -7.77
N VAL A 42 -10.44 -9.41 -8.27
CA VAL A 42 -11.23 -8.88 -9.39
C VAL A 42 -11.98 -7.64 -8.91
N ALA A 43 -11.51 -6.46 -9.35
CA ALA A 43 -12.09 -5.16 -9.08
C ALA A 43 -12.22 -4.37 -10.39
N PRO A 44 -13.34 -4.49 -11.13
CA PRO A 44 -13.43 -3.95 -12.49
C PRO A 44 -13.26 -2.43 -12.60
N SER A 45 -13.64 -1.68 -11.56
CA SER A 45 -13.44 -0.23 -11.50
C SER A 45 -11.99 0.19 -11.19
N PHE A 46 -11.15 -0.76 -10.78
CA PHE A 46 -9.76 -0.52 -10.41
C PHE A 46 -8.88 -1.74 -10.75
N PRO A 47 -8.59 -1.94 -12.05
CA PRO A 47 -7.81 -3.08 -12.49
C PRO A 47 -6.37 -3.01 -11.96
N PHE A 48 -5.76 -4.18 -11.79
CA PHE A 48 -4.34 -4.24 -11.47
C PHE A 48 -3.51 -3.59 -12.60
N ALA A 49 -2.40 -2.96 -12.22
CA ALA A 49 -1.48 -2.39 -13.18
C ALA A 49 -1.05 -3.44 -14.21
N THR A 50 -0.90 -3.03 -15.46
CA THR A 50 -0.43 -3.90 -16.56
C THR A 50 1.06 -3.76 -16.83
N TYR A 51 1.69 -2.74 -16.24
CA TYR A 51 3.09 -2.42 -16.41
C TYR A 51 3.77 -2.17 -15.06
N MET A 52 5.02 -2.63 -14.97
CA MET A 52 5.90 -2.35 -13.85
C MET A 52 7.28 -1.97 -14.41
N PRO A 53 7.82 -0.78 -14.06
CA PRO A 53 9.12 -0.33 -14.53
C PRO A 53 10.23 -1.33 -14.23
N GLN A 54 10.94 -1.75 -15.28
CA GLN A 54 12.08 -2.65 -15.15
C GLN A 54 13.37 -1.84 -14.94
N VAL A 55 14.25 -2.36 -14.10
CA VAL A 55 15.62 -1.86 -13.95
C VAL A 55 16.56 -2.87 -14.59
N TRP A 56 17.51 -2.39 -15.39
CA TRP A 56 18.43 -3.22 -16.15
C TRP A 56 19.83 -3.13 -15.56
N ARG A 57 20.59 -4.23 -15.62
CA ARG A 57 22.03 -4.16 -15.41
C ARG A 57 22.64 -3.33 -16.54
N MET A 58 23.54 -2.41 -16.21
CA MET A 58 24.23 -1.57 -17.18
C MET A 58 25.65 -2.10 -17.37
N ASP A 59 26.04 -2.33 -18.63
CA ASP A 59 27.40 -2.67 -19.03
C ASP A 59 28.11 -1.44 -19.56
N PHE A 60 29.00 -0.90 -18.73
CA PHE A 60 29.82 0.29 -19.02
C PHE A 60 31.16 -0.05 -19.70
N GLY A 61 31.41 -1.33 -20.01
CA GLY A 61 32.66 -1.81 -20.58
C GLY A 61 33.41 -2.80 -19.68
N PRO A 62 34.27 -3.65 -20.27
CA PRO A 62 34.83 -4.83 -19.61
C PRO A 62 35.75 -4.54 -18.42
N GLU A 63 36.38 -3.36 -18.35
CA GLU A 63 37.29 -2.98 -17.27
C GLU A 63 36.65 -2.03 -16.24
N TYR A 64 35.35 -1.72 -16.38
CA TYR A 64 34.68 -0.72 -15.55
C TYR A 64 34.76 -1.04 -14.05
N ASP A 65 34.58 -2.30 -13.66
CA ASP A 65 34.61 -2.71 -12.24
C ASP A 65 35.97 -2.42 -11.57
N LYS A 66 37.05 -2.42 -12.35
CA LYS A 66 38.42 -2.16 -11.85
C LYS A 66 38.80 -0.68 -11.95
N THR A 67 38.59 -0.07 -13.11
CA THR A 67 39.13 1.26 -13.42
C THR A 67 38.13 2.39 -13.16
N ARG A 68 36.83 2.07 -13.12
CA ARG A 68 35.70 3.02 -13.09
C ARG A 68 35.66 3.97 -14.29
N VAL A 69 36.41 3.65 -15.35
CA VAL A 69 36.37 4.37 -16.64
C VAL A 69 35.28 3.74 -17.49
N ILE A 70 34.32 4.55 -17.93
CA ILE A 70 33.26 4.13 -18.85
C ILE A 70 33.85 4.09 -20.26
N THR A 71 33.80 2.93 -20.91
CA THR A 71 34.26 2.76 -22.29
C THR A 71 33.14 2.47 -23.28
N ASN A 72 31.94 2.11 -22.79
CA ASN A 72 30.73 1.97 -23.59
C ASN A 72 29.76 3.11 -23.24
N GLU A 73 29.47 3.99 -24.21
CA GLU A 73 28.51 5.09 -24.08
C GLU A 73 27.60 5.16 -25.32
N PRO A 74 26.27 4.93 -25.20
CA PRO A 74 25.56 4.58 -23.97
C PRO A 74 25.92 3.16 -23.47
N PRO A 75 25.76 2.86 -22.17
CA PRO A 75 25.97 1.52 -21.64
C PRO A 75 25.04 0.52 -22.33
N HIS A 76 25.55 -0.69 -22.59
CA HIS A 76 24.70 -1.76 -23.07
C HIS A 76 23.78 -2.26 -21.94
N LEU A 77 22.56 -2.66 -22.29
CA LEU A 77 21.64 -3.25 -21.33
C LEU A 77 21.92 -4.75 -21.19
N GLY A 78 22.22 -5.18 -19.96
CA GLY A 78 22.36 -6.58 -19.58
C GLY A 78 21.02 -7.23 -19.22
N ALA A 79 21.03 -8.23 -18.34
CA ALA A 79 19.80 -8.84 -17.84
C ALA A 79 19.04 -7.91 -16.88
N PRO A 80 17.69 -7.92 -16.87
CA PRO A 80 16.89 -7.14 -15.93
C PRO A 80 17.10 -7.61 -14.49
N TYR A 81 16.98 -6.69 -13.53
CA TYR A 81 16.91 -7.04 -12.12
C TYR A 81 15.56 -7.68 -11.81
N PRO A 82 15.51 -8.76 -11.02
CA PRO A 82 14.26 -9.26 -10.48
C PRO A 82 13.62 -8.16 -9.62
N VAL A 83 12.43 -7.72 -10.00
CA VAL A 83 11.62 -6.80 -9.18
C VAL A 83 10.51 -7.60 -8.52
N LEU A 84 10.54 -7.63 -7.20
CA LEU A 84 9.48 -8.20 -6.38
C LEU A 84 8.65 -7.07 -5.78
N VAL A 85 7.34 -7.29 -5.70
CA VAL A 85 6.37 -6.37 -5.12
C VAL A 85 5.62 -7.06 -3.98
N PRO A 86 5.05 -6.29 -3.03
CA PRO A 86 4.23 -6.88 -1.98
C PRO A 86 3.07 -7.69 -2.57
N GLN A 87 2.78 -8.83 -1.96
CA GLN A 87 1.51 -9.52 -2.18
C GLN A 87 0.37 -8.71 -1.53
N VAL A 88 -0.86 -8.95 -1.99
CA VAL A 88 -2.05 -8.29 -1.46
C VAL A 88 -2.97 -9.27 -0.72
N ASN A 89 -3.81 -8.75 0.17
CA ASN A 89 -4.90 -9.48 0.77
C ASN A 89 -6.12 -9.58 -0.18
N ALA A 90 -7.23 -10.16 0.29
CA ALA A 90 -8.47 -10.29 -0.48
C ALA A 90 -9.08 -8.95 -0.95
N ASP A 91 -8.63 -7.84 -0.36
CA ASP A 91 -9.09 -6.49 -0.65
C ASP A 91 -8.15 -5.74 -1.59
N GLY A 92 -7.05 -6.36 -2.04
CA GLY A 92 -6.06 -5.69 -2.89
C GLY A 92 -5.13 -4.76 -2.13
N ASN A 93 -5.12 -4.82 -0.78
CA ASN A 93 -4.21 -4.05 0.06
C ASN A 93 -2.94 -4.85 0.37
N ASP A 94 -1.78 -4.19 0.33
CA ASP A 94 -0.47 -4.83 0.57
C ASP A 94 -0.37 -5.52 1.94
N VAL A 95 0.28 -6.68 1.99
CA VAL A 95 0.58 -7.42 3.24
C VAL A 95 2.03 -7.21 3.70
N GLY A 96 2.32 -7.48 4.97
CA GLY A 96 3.70 -7.51 5.52
C GLY A 96 4.25 -6.19 6.05
N GLY A 97 3.54 -5.07 5.86
CA GLY A 97 3.91 -3.75 6.37
C GLY A 97 3.33 -3.41 7.74
N ILE A 98 3.53 -2.15 8.16
CA ILE A 98 2.78 -1.55 9.27
C ILE A 98 1.34 -1.32 8.79
N LEU A 99 0.40 -2.09 9.34
CA LEU A 99 -1.03 -1.96 9.04
C LEU A 99 -1.59 -0.71 9.71
N LEU A 100 -1.61 0.41 8.98
CA LEU A 100 -2.30 1.63 9.41
C LEU A 100 -3.81 1.35 9.57
N PRO A 101 -4.54 2.10 10.40
CA PRO A 101 -5.96 1.85 10.67
C PRO A 101 -6.82 1.77 9.41
N GLU A 102 -6.52 2.60 8.40
CA GLU A 102 -7.21 2.62 7.10
C GLU A 102 -6.98 1.34 6.28
N ILE A 103 -5.88 0.61 6.52
CA ILE A 103 -5.56 -0.65 5.86
C ILE A 103 -6.07 -1.85 6.67
N ALA A 104 -5.99 -1.75 8.01
CA ALA A 104 -6.48 -2.77 8.94
C ALA A 104 -8.01 -2.86 8.95
N VAL A 105 -8.69 -1.71 8.75
CA VAL A 105 -10.15 -1.56 8.73
C VAL A 105 -10.53 -0.81 7.45
N PRO A 106 -10.43 -1.44 6.27
CA PRO A 106 -10.51 -0.73 5.00
C PRO A 106 -11.94 -0.36 4.61
N LEU A 107 -12.08 0.81 3.99
CA LEU A 107 -13.28 1.21 3.22
C LEU A 107 -13.09 1.07 1.71
N GLY A 108 -11.90 0.64 1.29
CA GLY A 108 -11.53 0.47 -0.10
C GLY A 108 -10.18 -0.22 -0.25
N THR A 109 -9.75 -0.33 -1.50
CA THR A 109 -8.40 -0.74 -1.86
C THR A 109 -7.51 0.49 -1.91
N TYR A 110 -6.41 0.45 -1.18
CA TYR A 110 -5.35 1.45 -1.13
C TYR A 110 -4.11 0.85 -1.79
N THR A 111 -3.58 1.55 -2.79
CA THR A 111 -2.39 1.11 -3.52
C THR A 111 -1.33 2.19 -3.50
N GLY A 112 -0.05 1.80 -3.47
CA GLY A 112 1.09 2.72 -3.59
C GLY A 112 1.33 3.24 -5.00
N TRP A 113 0.45 2.89 -5.93
CA TRP A 113 0.51 3.20 -7.36
C TRP A 113 -0.88 3.65 -7.84
N ASN A 114 -0.94 4.34 -8.97
CA ASN A 114 -2.20 4.73 -9.59
C ASN A 114 -2.13 4.49 -11.09
N VAL A 115 -3.15 3.82 -11.64
CA VAL A 115 -3.30 3.51 -13.07
C VAL A 115 -4.10 4.58 -13.83
N ALA A 116 -4.74 5.51 -13.12
CA ALA A 116 -5.62 6.51 -13.70
C ALA A 116 -4.94 7.89 -13.68
N VAL A 117 -4.43 8.30 -14.85
CA VAL A 117 -4.44 9.71 -15.24
C VAL A 117 -5.25 9.75 -16.54
N PRO A 118 -6.53 10.18 -16.52
CA PRO A 118 -7.42 10.16 -17.69
C PRO A 118 -6.86 10.84 -18.95
N GLN A 119 -5.87 11.72 -18.77
CA GLN A 119 -5.16 12.40 -19.86
C GLN A 119 -4.01 11.57 -20.47
N LEU A 120 -3.58 10.46 -19.85
CA LEU A 120 -2.36 9.70 -20.19
C LEU A 120 -2.58 8.18 -20.31
N ASN A 121 -3.83 7.76 -20.57
CA ASN A 121 -4.28 6.35 -20.63
C ASN A 121 -3.40 5.45 -21.52
N ASN A 122 -2.71 6.04 -22.50
CA ASN A 122 -1.92 5.35 -23.50
C ASN A 122 -0.44 5.22 -23.13
N LEU A 123 0.03 5.88 -22.07
CA LEU A 123 1.45 5.85 -21.67
C LEU A 123 1.79 4.65 -20.78
N GLY A 124 0.78 3.93 -20.27
CA GLY A 124 1.00 2.76 -19.40
C GLY A 124 1.80 3.08 -18.13
N TYR A 125 1.87 4.35 -17.74
CA TYR A 125 2.75 4.82 -16.67
C TYR A 125 2.04 4.74 -15.32
N LEU A 126 2.69 4.10 -14.35
CA LEU A 126 2.31 4.22 -12.95
C LEU A 126 2.70 5.61 -12.47
N SER A 127 1.74 6.44 -12.08
CA SER A 127 2.07 7.72 -11.45
C SER A 127 2.88 7.47 -10.18
N GLY A 128 4.19 7.71 -10.24
CA GLY A 128 5.08 7.55 -9.10
C GLY A 128 4.69 8.53 -8.00
N LEU A 129 4.67 8.06 -6.74
CA LEU A 129 4.38 8.84 -5.52
C LEU A 129 2.90 9.25 -5.32
N ILE A 130 1.99 8.89 -6.23
CA ILE A 130 0.55 9.07 -6.04
C ILE A 130 -0.10 7.69 -5.88
N GLY A 131 -0.55 7.40 -4.67
CA GLY A 131 -1.32 6.19 -4.39
C GLY A 131 -2.72 6.24 -4.98
N GLY A 132 -3.29 5.05 -5.22
CA GLY A 132 -4.68 4.88 -5.61
C GLY A 132 -5.56 4.58 -4.40
N PHE A 133 -6.81 5.07 -4.46
CA PHE A 133 -7.88 4.67 -3.55
C PHE A 133 -9.13 4.35 -4.36
N GLU A 134 -9.60 3.10 -4.27
CA GLU A 134 -10.88 2.70 -4.84
C GLU A 134 -11.80 2.20 -3.73
N PRO A 135 -12.91 2.90 -3.44
CA PRO A 135 -13.85 2.50 -2.40
C PRO A 135 -14.50 1.14 -2.73
N PHE A 136 -14.89 0.41 -1.69
CA PHE A 136 -15.72 -0.78 -1.87
C PHE A 136 -17.14 -0.40 -2.31
N ALA A 137 -17.89 -1.39 -2.80
CA ALA A 137 -19.32 -1.19 -3.02
C ALA A 137 -19.99 -0.79 -1.71
N LEU A 138 -21.00 0.08 -1.76
CA LEU A 138 -21.84 0.31 -0.59
C LEU A 138 -22.61 -0.97 -0.23
N THR A 139 -23.16 -1.65 -1.25
CA THR A 139 -24.03 -2.82 -1.07
C THR A 139 -23.51 -4.08 -1.76
N ARG A 140 -23.93 -5.25 -1.25
CA ARG A 140 -23.71 -6.57 -1.83
C ARG A 140 -24.26 -6.64 -3.24
N GLU A 141 -25.48 -6.13 -3.43
CA GLU A 141 -26.11 -6.07 -4.75
C GLU A 141 -25.24 -5.30 -5.74
N ALA A 142 -24.74 -4.12 -5.34
CA ALA A 142 -23.89 -3.29 -6.18
C ALA A 142 -22.56 -3.96 -6.54
N ARG A 143 -21.89 -4.68 -5.61
CA ARG A 143 -20.67 -5.42 -5.96
C ARG A 143 -20.96 -6.60 -6.89
N LEU A 144 -22.06 -7.34 -6.68
CA LEU A 144 -22.39 -8.51 -7.48
C LEU A 144 -22.75 -8.11 -8.91
N LYS A 145 -23.55 -7.04 -9.07
CA LYS A 145 -23.93 -6.51 -10.38
C LYS A 145 -22.73 -6.14 -11.24
N ARG A 146 -21.65 -5.62 -10.64
CA ARG A 146 -20.42 -5.25 -11.36
C ARG A 146 -19.35 -6.34 -11.37
N GLY A 147 -19.55 -7.48 -10.70
CA GLY A 147 -18.56 -8.55 -10.60
C GLY A 147 -17.33 -8.21 -9.73
N ASP A 148 -17.49 -7.36 -8.70
CA ASP A 148 -16.41 -7.07 -7.76
C ASP A 148 -16.32 -8.15 -6.68
N ALA A 149 -15.14 -8.76 -6.59
CA ALA A 149 -14.85 -9.85 -5.66
C ALA A 149 -14.68 -9.36 -4.20
N ARG A 150 -14.38 -8.07 -4.00
CA ARG A 150 -14.17 -7.47 -2.67
C ARG A 150 -15.52 -7.34 -1.96
N LEU A 151 -15.58 -7.65 -0.67
CA LEU A 151 -16.80 -7.46 0.13
C LEU A 151 -17.21 -5.98 0.16
N SER A 152 -18.52 -5.73 0.11
CA SER A 152 -19.10 -4.40 0.23
C SER A 152 -19.00 -3.84 1.65
N ILE A 153 -19.28 -2.54 1.82
CA ILE A 153 -19.31 -1.87 3.13
C ILE A 153 -20.39 -2.48 4.01
N GLU A 154 -21.61 -2.71 3.49
CA GLU A 154 -22.70 -3.32 4.26
C GLU A 154 -22.39 -4.76 4.71
N GLU A 155 -21.58 -5.50 3.95
CA GLU A 155 -21.17 -6.86 4.33
C GLU A 155 -20.06 -6.86 5.39
N ARG A 156 -19.28 -5.77 5.50
CA ARG A 156 -18.13 -5.66 6.41
C ARG A 156 -18.48 -5.07 7.77
N TYR A 157 -19.34 -4.06 7.76
CA TYR A 157 -19.60 -3.20 8.91
C TYR A 157 -21.09 -3.10 9.18
N ALA A 158 -21.49 -3.26 10.44
CA ALA A 158 -22.87 -3.07 10.86
C ALA A 158 -23.33 -1.60 10.75
N GLY A 159 -22.39 -0.68 10.57
CA GLY A 159 -22.62 0.74 10.37
C GLY A 159 -21.41 1.56 10.81
N ARG A 160 -21.58 2.89 10.78
CA ARG A 160 -20.53 3.85 11.18
C ARG A 160 -19.95 3.58 12.58
N PRO A 161 -20.75 3.30 13.63
CA PRO A 161 -20.20 3.02 14.96
C PRO A 161 -19.27 1.81 14.99
N ASP A 162 -19.67 0.69 14.37
CA ASP A 162 -18.86 -0.54 14.28
C ASP A 162 -17.53 -0.28 13.54
N TYR A 163 -17.57 0.46 12.43
CA TYR A 163 -16.36 0.86 11.71
C TYR A 163 -15.41 1.71 12.58
N LEU A 164 -15.93 2.69 13.31
CA LEU A 164 -15.11 3.55 14.17
C LEU A 164 -14.53 2.79 15.37
N ASP A 165 -15.30 1.88 15.96
CA ASP A 165 -14.84 1.05 17.06
C ASP A 165 -13.71 0.11 16.61
N ARG A 166 -13.86 -0.56 15.46
CA ARG A 166 -12.79 -1.38 14.87
C ARG A 166 -11.55 -0.54 14.53
N THR A 167 -11.74 0.67 13.99
CA THR A 167 -10.64 1.59 13.67
C THR A 167 -9.88 1.97 14.95
N LYS A 168 -10.61 2.27 16.03
CA LYS A 168 -10.02 2.56 17.34
C LYS A 168 -9.19 1.37 17.85
N GLN A 169 -9.73 0.15 17.78
CA GLN A 169 -9.01 -1.06 18.18
C GLN A 169 -7.73 -1.27 17.36
N ALA A 170 -7.77 -1.04 16.04
CA ALA A 170 -6.59 -1.09 15.19
C ALA A 170 -5.53 -0.04 15.58
N ALA A 171 -5.96 1.18 15.92
CA ALA A 171 -5.07 2.22 16.43
C ALA A 171 -4.44 1.83 17.78
N GLU A 172 -5.21 1.23 18.69
CA GLU A 172 -4.71 0.74 19.98
C GLU A 172 -3.68 -0.38 19.82
N VAL A 173 -3.84 -1.27 18.82
CA VAL A 173 -2.81 -2.26 18.46
C VAL A 173 -1.50 -1.55 18.08
N LEU A 174 -1.55 -0.52 17.24
CA LEU A 174 -0.36 0.22 16.84
C LEU A 174 0.30 0.97 18.00
N VAL A 175 -0.48 1.44 18.98
CA VAL A 175 0.08 2.03 20.20
C VAL A 175 0.83 0.99 21.03
N ARG A 176 0.25 -0.20 21.22
CA ARG A 176 0.94 -1.31 21.91
C ARG A 176 2.22 -1.72 21.19
N ASP A 177 2.20 -1.69 19.86
CA ASP A 177 3.35 -2.03 19.02
C ASP A 177 4.36 -0.88 18.84
N ARG A 178 4.14 0.28 19.50
CA ARG A 178 4.95 1.51 19.39
C ARG A 178 4.97 2.18 18.01
N PHE A 179 4.05 1.82 17.11
CA PHE A 179 3.87 2.47 15.82
C PHE A 179 2.88 3.65 15.83
N MET A 180 2.29 3.96 16.98
CA MET A 180 1.39 5.11 17.15
C MET A 180 1.48 5.65 18.58
N LEU A 181 1.24 6.95 18.76
CA LEU A 181 1.12 7.55 20.09
C LEU A 181 -0.32 7.44 20.57
N ALA A 182 -0.53 7.17 21.87
CA ALA A 182 -1.87 7.08 22.45
C ALA A 182 -2.72 8.35 22.19
N GLN A 183 -2.08 9.52 22.24
CA GLN A 183 -2.74 10.81 21.98
C GLN A 183 -3.24 10.96 20.54
N ASP A 184 -2.74 10.15 19.60
CA ASP A 184 -3.09 10.26 18.17
C ASP A 184 -4.37 9.46 17.83
N ILE A 185 -4.80 8.56 18.71
CA ILE A 185 -5.98 7.71 18.49
C ILE A 185 -7.22 8.56 18.18
N ARG A 186 -7.45 9.64 18.95
CA ARG A 186 -8.62 10.50 18.76
C ARG A 186 -8.66 11.12 17.35
N THR A 187 -7.53 11.66 16.90
CA THR A 187 -7.42 12.28 15.56
C THR A 187 -7.59 11.26 14.44
N VAL A 188 -7.03 10.06 14.61
CA VAL A 188 -7.19 8.94 13.68
C VAL A 188 -8.66 8.53 13.54
N VAL A 189 -9.36 8.33 14.66
CA VAL A 189 -10.78 7.93 14.65
C VAL A 189 -11.66 9.04 14.07
N GLN A 190 -11.36 10.30 14.38
CA GLN A 190 -12.08 11.44 13.77
C GLN A 190 -11.92 11.43 12.24
N ARG A 191 -10.68 11.35 11.75
CA ARG A 191 -10.40 11.29 10.30
C ARG A 191 -11.05 10.09 9.64
N ALA A 192 -11.06 8.93 10.29
CA ALA A 192 -11.73 7.76 9.79
C ALA A 192 -13.24 8.00 9.62
N GLY A 193 -13.88 8.72 10.55
CA GLY A 193 -15.27 9.14 10.43
C GLY A 193 -15.51 10.05 9.23
N GLU A 194 -14.63 11.01 8.99
CA GLU A 194 -14.71 11.90 7.82
C GLU A 194 -14.58 11.11 6.50
N ILE A 195 -13.67 10.13 6.45
CA ILE A 195 -13.51 9.24 5.29
C ILE A 195 -14.76 8.37 5.10
N TRP A 196 -15.33 7.82 6.19
CA TRP A 196 -16.58 7.07 6.12
C TRP A 196 -17.68 7.91 5.49
N ASP A 197 -17.90 9.12 6.00
CA ASP A 197 -18.97 10.02 5.55
C ASP A 197 -18.76 10.39 4.06
N ALA A 198 -17.51 10.60 3.64
CA ALA A 198 -17.17 10.84 2.24
C ALA A 198 -17.44 9.62 1.35
N VAL A 199 -17.07 8.42 1.79
CA VAL A 199 -17.24 7.18 0.99
C VAL A 199 -18.71 6.82 0.84
N VAL A 200 -19.50 6.88 1.91
CA VAL A 200 -20.92 6.50 1.87
C VAL A 200 -21.80 7.54 1.16
N SER A 201 -21.31 8.76 0.97
CA SER A 201 -22.00 9.80 0.19
C SER A 201 -21.64 9.81 -1.29
N LEU A 202 -20.70 8.96 -1.74
CA LEU A 202 -20.39 8.84 -3.15
C LEU A 202 -21.60 8.34 -3.94
N PRO A 203 -21.89 8.92 -5.12
CA PRO A 203 -22.93 8.39 -5.99
C PRO A 203 -22.57 6.96 -6.40
N PRO A 204 -23.58 6.08 -6.64
CA PRO A 204 -23.32 4.78 -7.22
C PRO A 204 -22.61 4.97 -8.57
N ARG A 205 -21.43 4.37 -8.72
CA ARG A 205 -20.71 4.31 -9.99
C ARG A 205 -21.15 3.10 -10.81
#